data_AF-A0A6P6IYR7-F1
#
_entry.id   AF-A0A6P6IYR7-F1
#
_cell.length_a   1.000
_cell.length_b   1.000
_cell.length_c   1.000
_cell.angle_alpha   90.00
_cell.angle_beta   90.00
_cell.angle_gamma   90.00
#
_symmetry.space_group_name_H-M   'P 1'
#
loop_
_entity.id
_entity.type
_entity.pdbx_description
1 polymer ?
#
loop_
_entity_poly.entity_id
_entity_poly.type
_entity_poly.pdbx_seq_one_letter_code
_entity_poly.pdbx_strand_id
1 'polypeptide(L)'
;MLRILSLKFGRVYRCGKFLFIVAFFVILLMNTHNLFASFQRNELTDRRFIGLNKCPACFGTSWCRKFMNGQVTFEMWGRLRFLDFFNVKNVYFAQYGEPREGTRRVVLKRLGSNQELAEIDQKICKRATGRPRCDLIQGMYKTEFAQLNGDVRLLTPEVVEGWSDLVHCPSQRLLDRVVRRYAETKDSGSFLLKNLKDTERMQLLMTLAFNPEPLVLQSFPSDEGWPFAKYLGACGRMVAVNYVGEELWSFYNAPWEKRVDLAKQLMDIAEQLTNNDFDFALYLLDVSFDNFAVGPRDGKVIVVDAENIIVADKRLIKQRLLGRSITVLHTRWKPAWASHALRFINQRTMTCGTRAATRNATKRPASPSPRTSSALESPWTTTTMLSVRTCSPDSPPGVAPRAVSSMTPLPTWSKTAASRLCWTSAPGLRNSTVASRQLKNCGST
;
A
#
# COMPACT_ATOMS: atom_id res chain seq x y z
N MET A 1 62.51 -10.32 19.99
CA MET A 1 61.32 -11.12 20.38
C MET A 1 60.12 -11.01 19.41
N LEU A 2 59.98 -9.97 18.58
CA LEU A 2 58.84 -9.83 17.63
C LEU A 2 58.77 -10.88 16.50
N ARG A 3 59.91 -11.44 16.03
CA ARG A 3 59.91 -12.44 14.93
C ARG A 3 59.34 -13.81 15.31
N ILE A 4 59.42 -14.20 16.59
CA ILE A 4 58.98 -15.53 17.05
C ILE A 4 57.46 -15.55 17.28
N LEU A 5 56.85 -14.41 17.67
CA LEU A 5 55.39 -14.28 17.78
C LEU A 5 54.69 -14.35 16.40
N SER A 6 55.29 -13.73 15.37
CA SER A 6 54.77 -13.74 13.98
C SER A 6 54.67 -15.16 13.39
N LEU A 7 55.67 -16.00 13.62
CA LEU A 7 55.73 -17.38 13.12
C LEU A 7 54.68 -18.30 13.79
N LYS A 8 54.41 -18.11 15.08
CA LYS A 8 53.36 -18.87 15.80
C LYS A 8 51.96 -18.45 15.35
N PHE A 9 51.70 -17.16 15.15
CA PHE A 9 50.43 -16.67 14.62
C PHE A 9 50.15 -17.18 13.20
N GLY A 10 51.17 -17.19 12.32
CA GLY A 10 51.02 -17.71 10.96
C GLY A 10 50.80 -19.22 10.87
N ARG A 11 51.20 -19.99 11.90
CA ARG A 11 50.97 -21.44 11.97
C ARG A 11 49.57 -21.75 12.53
N VAL A 12 49.13 -21.01 13.54
CA VAL A 12 47.75 -21.08 14.07
C VAL A 12 46.73 -20.62 13.02
N TYR A 13 47.00 -19.54 12.29
CA TYR A 13 46.14 -19.08 11.18
C TYR A 13 46.01 -20.13 10.07
N ARG A 14 47.11 -20.82 9.72
CA ARG A 14 47.09 -21.92 8.74
C ARG A 14 46.30 -23.13 9.24
N CYS A 15 46.46 -23.53 10.50
CA CYS A 15 45.64 -24.58 11.12
C CYS A 15 44.16 -24.18 11.18
N GLY A 16 43.84 -22.94 11.57
CA GLY A 16 42.47 -22.44 11.58
C GLY A 16 41.84 -22.42 10.18
N LYS A 17 42.60 -21.99 9.16
CA LYS A 17 42.16 -22.04 7.76
C LYS A 17 41.95 -23.47 7.28
N PHE A 18 42.82 -24.40 7.65
CA PHE A 18 42.67 -25.81 7.30
C PHE A 18 41.45 -26.44 8.00
N LEU A 19 41.26 -26.20 9.30
CA LEU A 19 40.08 -26.65 10.03
C LEU A 19 38.79 -26.07 9.47
N PHE A 20 38.79 -24.79 9.06
CA PHE A 20 37.65 -24.18 8.39
C PHE A 20 37.37 -24.83 7.03
N ILE A 21 38.39 -25.11 6.22
CA ILE A 21 38.24 -25.81 4.93
C ILE A 21 37.70 -27.23 5.15
N VAL A 22 38.22 -27.96 6.13
CA VAL A 22 37.75 -29.32 6.46
C VAL A 22 36.31 -29.28 6.98
N ALA A 23 35.97 -28.36 7.88
CA ALA A 23 34.60 -28.18 8.36
C ALA A 23 33.65 -27.80 7.22
N PHE A 24 34.05 -26.90 6.33
CA PHE A 24 33.28 -26.52 5.14
C PHE A 24 33.10 -27.71 4.19
N PHE A 25 34.13 -28.53 3.99
CA PHE A 25 34.06 -29.73 3.16
C PHE A 25 33.17 -30.81 3.76
N VAL A 26 33.23 -31.02 5.08
CA VAL A 26 32.31 -31.92 5.80
C VAL A 26 30.86 -31.44 5.69
N ILE A 27 30.62 -30.13 5.87
CA ILE A 27 29.27 -29.55 5.69
C ILE A 27 28.78 -29.73 4.26
N LEU A 28 29.63 -29.49 3.25
CA LEU A 28 29.31 -29.73 1.84
C LEU A 28 28.97 -31.20 1.60
N LEU A 29 29.81 -32.14 2.06
CA LEU A 29 29.61 -33.58 1.92
C LEU A 29 28.31 -34.04 2.59
N MET A 30 28.04 -33.59 3.81
CA MET A 30 26.79 -33.91 4.52
C MET A 30 25.55 -33.34 3.81
N ASN A 31 25.70 -32.24 3.06
CA ASN A 31 24.61 -31.62 2.30
C ASN A 31 24.62 -31.98 0.81
N THR A 32 25.52 -32.84 0.33
CA THR A 32 25.60 -33.21 -1.10
C THR A 32 24.28 -33.76 -1.63
N HIS A 33 23.61 -34.62 -0.87
CA HIS A 33 22.31 -35.18 -1.27
C HIS A 33 21.22 -34.10 -1.37
N ASN A 34 21.18 -33.16 -0.43
CA ASN A 34 20.24 -32.03 -0.44
C ASN A 34 20.54 -31.05 -1.57
N LEU A 35 21.82 -30.78 -1.83
CA LEU A 35 22.28 -29.92 -2.93
C LEU A 35 21.93 -30.54 -4.28
N PHE A 36 22.24 -31.82 -4.48
CA PHE A 36 21.97 -32.52 -5.73
C PHE A 36 20.46 -32.66 -6.00
N ALA A 37 19.67 -32.98 -4.97
CA ALA A 37 18.22 -33.01 -5.06
C ALA A 37 17.61 -31.64 -5.44
N SER A 38 18.16 -30.54 -4.90
CA SER A 38 17.71 -29.18 -5.20
C SER A 38 17.99 -28.74 -6.65
N PHE A 39 19.03 -29.30 -7.28
CA PHE A 39 19.31 -29.07 -8.70
C PHE A 39 18.51 -29.96 -9.64
N GLN A 40 18.12 -31.16 -9.20
CA GLN A 40 17.39 -32.13 -10.03
C GLN A 40 15.86 -31.96 -9.98
N ARG A 41 15.29 -31.49 -8.87
CA ARG A 41 13.83 -31.34 -8.72
C ARG A 41 13.41 -29.89 -8.69
N ASN A 42 12.38 -29.57 -9.47
CA ASN A 42 11.72 -28.28 -9.36
C ASN A 42 10.72 -28.29 -8.20
N GLU A 43 11.13 -27.82 -7.02
CA GLU A 43 10.29 -27.74 -5.81
C GLU A 43 9.02 -26.91 -6.01
N LEU A 44 9.00 -25.98 -6.99
CA LEU A 44 7.82 -25.19 -7.32
C LEU A 44 6.66 -26.04 -7.88
N THR A 45 6.92 -27.28 -8.30
CA THR A 45 5.88 -28.24 -8.69
C THR A 45 5.24 -28.93 -7.48
N ASP A 46 5.88 -28.89 -6.29
CA ASP A 46 5.34 -29.51 -5.09
C ASP A 46 4.24 -28.64 -4.46
N ARG A 47 3.05 -29.23 -4.34
CA ARG A 47 1.86 -28.64 -3.72
C ARG A 47 2.09 -28.23 -2.27
N ARG A 48 2.93 -28.97 -1.52
CA ARG A 48 3.25 -28.64 -0.12
C ARG A 48 4.18 -27.46 -0.03
N PHE A 49 5.17 -27.39 -0.91
CA PHE A 49 6.12 -26.30 -0.95
C PHE A 49 5.42 -24.96 -1.17
N ILE A 50 4.59 -24.86 -2.22
CA ILE A 50 3.85 -23.64 -2.54
C ILE A 50 2.63 -23.40 -1.62
N GLY A 51 2.32 -24.33 -0.72
CA GLY A 51 1.18 -24.22 0.22
C GLY A 51 -0.19 -24.37 -0.44
N LEU A 52 -0.28 -25.03 -1.60
CA LEU A 52 -1.55 -25.29 -2.29
C LEU A 52 -2.45 -26.25 -1.49
N ASN A 53 -1.86 -27.13 -0.69
CA ASN A 53 -2.58 -28.02 0.21
C ASN A 53 -3.26 -27.31 1.40
N LYS A 54 -3.07 -25.99 1.55
CA LYS A 54 -3.72 -25.18 2.59
C LYS A 54 -4.92 -24.38 2.07
N CYS A 55 -5.20 -24.39 0.77
CA CYS A 55 -6.37 -23.70 0.23
C CYS A 55 -7.68 -24.27 0.82
N PRO A 56 -8.66 -23.42 1.19
CA PRO A 56 -8.81 -22.02 0.81
C PRO A 56 -8.05 -21.00 1.69
N ALA A 57 -7.26 -21.41 2.69
CA ALA A 57 -6.36 -20.52 3.46
C ALA A 57 -5.08 -20.16 2.66
N CYS A 58 -5.25 -19.58 1.48
CA CYS A 58 -4.20 -19.31 0.50
C CYS A 58 -4.49 -18.02 -0.29
N PHE A 59 -3.55 -17.54 -1.11
CA PHE A 59 -3.66 -16.27 -1.83
C PHE A 59 -4.32 -16.39 -3.22
N GLY A 60 -4.34 -17.59 -3.80
CA GLY A 60 -5.01 -17.82 -5.08
C GLY A 60 -4.60 -19.11 -5.78
N THR A 61 -5.15 -19.32 -6.97
CA THR A 61 -4.94 -20.53 -7.78
C THR A 61 -4.83 -20.29 -9.29
N SER A 62 -4.91 -19.04 -9.74
CA SER A 62 -4.92 -18.65 -11.17
C SER A 62 -3.70 -19.16 -11.94
N TRP A 63 -2.54 -19.25 -11.28
CA TRP A 63 -1.28 -19.66 -11.89
C TRP A 63 -0.88 -21.10 -11.61
N CYS A 64 -1.66 -21.87 -10.84
CA CYS A 64 -1.27 -23.21 -10.43
C CYS A 64 -0.92 -24.15 -11.59
N ARG A 65 -1.60 -24.04 -12.73
CA ARG A 65 -1.29 -24.87 -13.90
C ARG A 65 0.15 -24.62 -14.41
N LYS A 66 0.63 -23.38 -14.38
CA LYS A 66 1.99 -23.02 -14.82
C LYS A 66 3.05 -23.59 -13.87
N PHE A 67 2.79 -23.54 -12.57
CA PHE A 67 3.64 -24.16 -11.55
C PHE A 67 3.68 -25.69 -11.70
N MET A 68 2.52 -26.35 -11.76
CA MET A 68 2.43 -27.82 -11.83
C MET A 68 3.02 -28.40 -13.12
N ASN A 69 2.94 -27.66 -14.22
CA ASN A 69 3.55 -28.03 -15.49
C ASN A 69 5.07 -27.80 -15.54
N GLY A 70 5.68 -27.30 -14.45
CA GLY A 70 7.12 -27.02 -14.40
C GLY A 70 7.56 -25.83 -15.27
N GLN A 71 6.64 -24.94 -15.66
CA GLN A 71 6.96 -23.78 -16.50
C GLN A 71 7.65 -22.66 -15.71
N VAL A 72 7.51 -22.68 -14.37
CA VAL A 72 8.19 -21.75 -13.45
C VAL A 72 9.29 -22.51 -12.73
N THR A 73 10.53 -22.02 -12.80
CA THR A 73 11.70 -22.66 -12.18
C THR A 73 12.52 -21.61 -11.44
N PHE A 74 13.15 -21.97 -10.32
CA PHE A 74 14.05 -21.04 -9.62
C PHE A 74 15.27 -20.70 -10.47
N GLU A 75 15.70 -19.44 -10.36
CA GLU A 75 16.99 -18.98 -10.86
C GLU A 75 18.14 -19.59 -10.06
N MET A 76 19.32 -19.73 -10.66
CA MET A 76 20.41 -20.60 -10.19
C MET A 76 20.74 -20.46 -8.68
N TRP A 77 20.77 -19.24 -8.14
CA TRP A 77 21.01 -18.97 -6.72
C TRP A 77 19.79 -19.27 -5.83
N GLY A 78 18.56 -19.07 -6.33
CA GLY A 78 17.32 -19.45 -5.67
C GLY A 78 17.10 -20.96 -5.56
N ARG A 79 17.90 -21.78 -6.26
CA ARG A 79 17.96 -23.23 -6.07
C ARG A 79 18.81 -23.64 -4.87
N LEU A 80 19.61 -22.74 -4.29
CA LEU A 80 20.45 -23.06 -3.14
C LEU A 80 19.71 -22.76 -1.83
N ARG A 81 18.96 -23.75 -1.34
CA ARG A 81 18.05 -23.64 -0.18
C ARG A 81 18.74 -23.20 1.13
N PHE A 82 20.05 -23.39 1.28
CA PHE A 82 20.75 -22.95 2.49
C PHE A 82 20.85 -21.41 2.59
N LEU A 83 20.68 -20.68 1.48
CA LEU A 83 20.65 -19.22 1.46
C LEU A 83 19.28 -18.65 1.90
N ASP A 84 18.25 -19.49 2.04
CA ASP A 84 16.92 -19.07 2.50
C ASP A 84 16.93 -18.47 3.91
N PHE A 85 17.95 -18.72 4.73
CA PHE A 85 18.10 -18.09 6.04
C PHE A 85 18.19 -16.56 5.95
N PHE A 86 18.76 -16.03 4.85
CA PHE A 86 18.83 -14.58 4.62
C PHE A 86 17.56 -14.02 3.97
N ASN A 87 16.62 -14.89 3.57
CA ASN A 87 15.39 -14.52 2.87
C ASN A 87 14.21 -14.37 3.84
N VAL A 88 14.29 -13.37 4.73
CA VAL A 88 13.31 -13.17 5.82
C VAL A 88 11.88 -12.96 5.31
N LYS A 89 11.71 -12.25 4.17
CA LYS A 89 10.42 -12.01 3.51
C LYS A 89 9.98 -13.12 2.53
N ASN A 90 10.79 -14.18 2.34
CA ASN A 90 10.51 -15.28 1.41
C ASN A 90 10.22 -14.83 -0.04
N VAL A 91 11.13 -14.04 -0.60
CA VAL A 91 11.13 -13.56 -1.99
C VAL A 91 12.11 -14.38 -2.82
N TYR A 92 11.68 -14.93 -3.95
CA TYR A 92 12.48 -15.82 -4.78
C TYR A 92 12.50 -15.35 -6.24
N PHE A 93 13.68 -15.28 -6.83
CA PHE A 93 13.83 -15.03 -8.26
C PHE A 93 13.65 -16.32 -9.05
N ALA A 94 12.83 -16.25 -10.08
CA ALA A 94 12.48 -17.40 -10.91
C ALA A 94 12.41 -17.03 -12.40
N GLN A 95 12.45 -18.06 -13.24
CA GLN A 95 12.25 -17.97 -14.67
C GLN A 95 10.94 -18.65 -15.03
N TYR A 96 10.13 -17.96 -15.83
CA TYR A 96 8.91 -18.45 -16.42
C TYR A 96 9.12 -18.66 -17.92
N GLY A 97 9.01 -19.90 -18.38
CA GLY A 97 9.07 -20.27 -19.79
C GLY A 97 7.67 -20.30 -20.40
N GLU A 98 7.39 -19.37 -21.31
CA GLU A 98 6.17 -19.39 -22.11
C GLU A 98 6.45 -20.15 -23.41
N PRO A 99 5.65 -21.17 -23.80
CA PRO A 99 5.93 -21.99 -24.98
C PRO A 99 6.08 -21.21 -26.30
N ARG A 100 5.56 -19.97 -26.37
CA ARG A 100 5.55 -19.13 -27.58
C ARG A 100 6.34 -17.82 -27.46
N GLU A 101 6.65 -17.36 -26.25
CA GLU A 101 7.19 -16.00 -26.01
C GLU A 101 8.58 -16.01 -25.32
N GLY A 102 9.17 -17.20 -25.15
CA GLY A 102 10.48 -17.37 -24.55
C GLY A 102 10.46 -17.35 -23.02
N THR A 103 11.65 -17.27 -22.41
CA THR A 103 11.82 -17.22 -20.97
C THR A 103 11.80 -15.79 -20.45
N ARG A 104 11.08 -15.55 -19.36
CA ARG A 104 10.96 -14.25 -18.69
C ARG A 104 11.30 -14.41 -17.22
N ARG A 105 11.96 -13.42 -16.62
CA ARG A 105 12.20 -13.41 -15.18
C ARG A 105 10.93 -12.98 -14.44
N VAL A 106 10.66 -13.64 -13.32
CA VAL A 106 9.53 -13.38 -12.42
C VAL A 106 10.03 -13.42 -10.98
N VAL A 107 9.31 -12.75 -10.09
CA VAL A 107 9.57 -12.76 -8.66
C VAL A 107 8.43 -13.50 -7.98
N LEU A 108 8.76 -14.45 -7.12
CA LEU A 108 7.81 -15.24 -6.34
C LEU A 108 7.87 -14.80 -4.89
N LYS A 109 6.73 -14.42 -4.32
CA LYS A 109 6.64 -13.95 -2.93
C LYS A 109 5.72 -14.84 -2.13
N ARG A 110 6.11 -15.20 -0.90
CA ARG A 110 5.20 -15.84 0.08
C ARG A 110 4.43 -14.84 0.95
N LEU A 111 4.70 -13.54 0.77
CA LEU A 111 4.01 -12.43 1.45
C LEU A 111 4.16 -12.43 2.99
N GLY A 112 5.21 -13.06 3.50
CA GLY A 112 5.46 -13.18 4.92
C GLY A 112 6.51 -14.24 5.25
N SER A 113 7.07 -14.13 6.44
CA SER A 113 7.99 -15.09 7.01
C SER A 113 7.30 -16.42 7.32
N ASN A 114 8.08 -17.51 7.47
CA ASN A 114 7.51 -18.81 7.83
C ASN A 114 6.81 -18.79 9.19
N GLN A 115 7.27 -17.93 10.11
CA GLN A 115 6.66 -17.76 11.42
C GLN A 115 5.30 -17.08 11.32
N GLU A 116 5.20 -15.96 10.60
CA GLU A 116 3.92 -15.25 10.40
C GLU A 116 2.89 -16.16 9.73
N LEU A 117 3.31 -16.90 8.70
CA LEU A 117 2.43 -17.86 8.01
C LEU A 117 1.93 -18.97 8.94
N ALA A 118 2.75 -19.43 9.89
CA ALA A 118 2.35 -20.42 10.89
C ALA A 118 1.45 -19.81 11.96
N GLU A 119 1.67 -18.56 12.35
CA GLU A 119 0.82 -17.84 13.30
C GLU A 119 -0.60 -17.64 12.75
N ILE A 120 -0.74 -17.37 11.45
CA ILE A 120 -2.07 -17.33 10.81
C ILE A 120 -2.76 -18.69 10.88
N ASP A 121 -2.04 -19.77 10.58
CA ASP A 121 -2.62 -21.12 10.62
C ASP A 121 -3.19 -21.42 12.01
N GLN A 122 -2.44 -21.05 13.05
CA GLN A 122 -2.89 -21.18 14.43
C GLN A 122 -4.09 -20.28 14.73
N LYS A 123 -4.12 -19.04 14.24
CA LYS A 123 -5.26 -18.12 14.42
C LYS A 123 -6.53 -18.66 13.77
N ILE A 124 -6.44 -19.15 12.53
CA ILE A 124 -7.54 -19.80 11.82
C ILE A 124 -8.04 -21.00 12.62
N CYS A 125 -7.15 -21.87 13.06
CA CYS A 125 -7.53 -23.06 13.82
C CYS A 125 -8.17 -22.74 15.17
N LYS A 126 -7.64 -21.74 15.90
CA LYS A 126 -8.20 -21.28 17.16
C LYS A 126 -9.61 -20.75 16.98
N ARG A 127 -9.89 -20.00 15.91
CA ARG A 127 -11.24 -19.51 15.61
C ARG A 127 -12.20 -20.61 15.20
N ALA A 128 -11.73 -21.53 14.36
CA ALA A 128 -12.56 -22.61 13.82
C ALA A 128 -12.91 -23.70 14.84
N THR A 129 -12.02 -23.97 15.79
CA THR A 129 -12.11 -25.16 16.67
C THR A 129 -11.77 -24.91 18.14
N GLY A 130 -11.28 -23.72 18.49
CA GLY A 130 -10.72 -23.43 19.82
C GLY A 130 -9.32 -24.00 20.05
N ARG A 131 -8.74 -24.75 19.10
CA ARG A 131 -7.46 -25.45 19.24
C ARG A 131 -6.36 -24.81 18.38
N PRO A 132 -5.07 -24.91 18.78
CA PRO A 132 -3.96 -24.33 18.02
C PRO A 132 -3.65 -25.07 16.71
N ARG A 133 -4.16 -26.29 16.52
CA ARG A 133 -3.98 -27.10 15.31
C ARG A 133 -5.31 -27.72 14.90
N CYS A 134 -5.54 -27.74 13.60
CA CYS A 134 -6.74 -28.26 12.96
C CYS A 134 -6.42 -28.59 11.49
N ASP A 135 -7.33 -29.28 10.81
CA ASP A 135 -7.33 -29.28 9.36
C ASP A 135 -7.75 -27.88 8.87
N LEU A 136 -6.80 -27.15 8.27
CA LEU A 136 -7.03 -25.78 7.78
C LEU A 136 -8.11 -25.74 6.70
N ILE A 137 -8.22 -26.78 5.87
CA ILE A 137 -9.20 -26.81 4.77
C ILE A 137 -10.60 -26.77 5.36
N GLN A 138 -10.89 -27.64 6.32
CA GLN A 138 -12.18 -27.65 7.02
C GLN A 138 -12.34 -26.48 7.99
N GLY A 139 -11.24 -26.04 8.61
CA GLY A 139 -11.23 -24.96 9.58
C GLY A 139 -11.70 -23.63 8.98
N MET A 140 -11.25 -23.30 7.76
CA MET A 140 -11.64 -22.06 7.09
C MET A 140 -13.16 -21.89 6.93
N TYR A 141 -13.88 -22.96 6.58
CA TYR A 141 -15.34 -22.93 6.43
C TYR A 141 -16.08 -22.62 7.75
N LYS A 142 -15.42 -22.78 8.90
CA LYS A 142 -15.96 -22.49 10.24
C LYS A 142 -15.60 -21.09 10.75
N THR A 143 -14.81 -20.33 9.99
CA THR A 143 -14.42 -18.96 10.35
C THR A 143 -15.39 -17.92 9.77
N GLU A 144 -15.27 -16.68 10.26
CA GLU A 144 -15.97 -15.52 9.73
C GLU A 144 -15.71 -15.30 8.23
N PHE A 145 -14.58 -15.75 7.68
CA PHE A 145 -14.29 -15.64 6.24
C PHE A 145 -15.29 -16.38 5.36
N ALA A 146 -15.89 -17.47 5.87
CA ALA A 146 -16.93 -18.20 5.16
C ALA A 146 -18.33 -17.62 5.43
N GLN A 147 -18.54 -17.06 6.61
CA GLN A 147 -19.82 -16.51 7.06
C GLN A 147 -20.05 -15.06 6.61
N LEU A 148 -18.99 -14.37 6.17
CA LEU A 148 -19.03 -12.97 5.80
C LEU A 148 -19.87 -12.73 4.54
N ASN A 149 -20.98 -12.02 4.72
CA ASN A 149 -22.02 -11.73 3.74
C ASN A 149 -22.77 -12.97 3.27
N GLY A 150 -23.88 -13.25 3.98
CA GLY A 150 -25.01 -14.01 3.43
C GLY A 150 -25.61 -13.33 2.18
N ASP A 151 -26.93 -13.21 2.09
CA ASP A 151 -27.59 -12.84 0.82
C ASP A 151 -27.24 -11.45 0.24
N VAL A 152 -26.75 -10.50 1.06
CA VAL A 152 -26.39 -9.14 0.63
C VAL A 152 -24.92 -9.08 0.20
N ARG A 153 -24.67 -9.54 -1.03
CA ARG A 153 -23.35 -9.91 -1.56
C ARG A 153 -22.44 -8.72 -1.96
N LEU A 154 -22.12 -7.81 -1.03
CA LEU A 154 -21.19 -6.68 -1.22
C LEU A 154 -20.19 -6.58 -0.07
N LEU A 155 -18.92 -6.30 -0.37
CA LEU A 155 -17.93 -5.99 0.66
C LEU A 155 -18.16 -4.56 1.14
N THR A 156 -18.49 -4.36 2.41
CA THR A 156 -18.80 -3.03 2.96
C THR A 156 -17.67 -2.51 3.86
N PRO A 157 -17.50 -1.17 3.95
CA PRO A 157 -16.44 -0.57 4.76
C PRO A 157 -16.43 -1.01 6.22
N GLU A 158 -17.62 -1.13 6.84
CA GLU A 158 -17.78 -1.41 8.28
C GLU A 158 -17.22 -2.78 8.67
N VAL A 159 -17.17 -3.72 7.72
CA VAL A 159 -16.68 -5.07 7.94
C VAL A 159 -15.17 -5.14 7.98
N VAL A 160 -14.51 -4.42 7.06
CA VAL A 160 -13.08 -4.60 6.75
C VAL A 160 -12.20 -3.47 7.28
N GLU A 161 -12.80 -2.42 7.84
CA GLU A 161 -12.07 -1.28 8.39
C GLU A 161 -11.01 -1.76 9.40
N GLY A 162 -9.75 -1.36 9.13
CA GLY A 162 -8.61 -1.66 10.00
C GLY A 162 -8.06 -3.08 9.88
N TRP A 163 -8.50 -3.90 8.92
CA TRP A 163 -7.94 -5.24 8.71
C TRP A 163 -6.51 -5.20 8.17
N SER A 164 -6.20 -4.22 7.32
CA SER A 164 -4.87 -3.96 6.76
C SER A 164 -4.76 -2.50 6.35
N ASP A 165 -3.54 -2.05 5.99
CA ASP A 165 -3.28 -0.67 5.58
C ASP A 165 -4.14 -0.25 4.38
N LEU A 166 -4.38 -1.16 3.43
CA LEU A 166 -5.24 -0.95 2.26
C LEU A 166 -6.66 -0.51 2.65
N VAL A 167 -7.19 -1.06 3.75
CA VAL A 167 -8.54 -0.78 4.27
C VAL A 167 -8.50 -0.05 5.61
N HIS A 168 -7.45 0.76 5.83
CA HIS A 168 -7.40 1.68 6.96
C HIS A 168 -8.46 2.80 6.81
N CYS A 169 -8.69 3.27 5.58
CA CYS A 169 -9.68 4.28 5.22
C CYS A 169 -10.65 3.74 4.15
N PRO A 170 -11.44 2.70 4.43
CA PRO A 170 -12.21 2.02 3.41
C PRO A 170 -13.32 2.92 2.85
N SER A 171 -13.55 2.80 1.54
CA SER A 171 -14.68 3.41 0.84
C SER A 171 -15.35 2.34 0.00
N GLN A 172 -16.67 2.46 -0.22
CA GLN A 172 -17.36 1.50 -1.09
C GLN A 172 -16.72 1.45 -2.48
N ARG A 173 -16.28 2.60 -3.02
CA ARG A 173 -15.60 2.69 -4.31
C ARG A 173 -14.28 1.92 -4.35
N LEU A 174 -13.50 1.97 -3.27
CA LEU A 174 -12.27 1.17 -3.15
C LEU A 174 -12.59 -0.32 -3.12
N LEU A 175 -13.56 -0.73 -2.29
CA LEU A 175 -13.93 -2.15 -2.15
C LEU A 175 -14.52 -2.71 -3.46
N ASP A 176 -15.38 -1.95 -4.13
CA ASP A 176 -15.92 -2.32 -5.44
C ASP A 176 -14.81 -2.50 -6.48
N ARG A 177 -13.77 -1.64 -6.43
CA ARG A 177 -12.60 -1.74 -7.32
C ARG A 177 -11.77 -2.96 -7.00
N VAL A 178 -11.52 -3.26 -5.72
CA VAL A 178 -10.79 -4.46 -5.27
C VAL A 178 -11.50 -5.72 -5.76
N VAL A 179 -12.81 -5.84 -5.55
CA VAL A 179 -13.58 -7.02 -5.98
C VAL A 179 -13.62 -7.11 -7.51
N ARG A 180 -13.84 -5.99 -8.21
CA ARG A 180 -13.88 -5.94 -9.68
C ARG A 180 -12.57 -6.38 -10.32
N ARG A 181 -11.43 -6.06 -9.70
CA ARG A 181 -10.08 -6.32 -10.22
C ARG A 181 -9.46 -7.61 -9.74
N TYR A 182 -10.17 -8.37 -8.92
CA TYR A 182 -9.67 -9.63 -8.38
C TYR A 182 -9.48 -10.67 -9.51
N ALA A 183 -8.22 -10.99 -9.81
CA ALA A 183 -7.80 -11.81 -10.96
C ALA A 183 -7.75 -13.32 -10.66
N GLU A 184 -8.06 -13.74 -9.42
CA GLU A 184 -8.09 -15.14 -9.03
C GLU A 184 -9.43 -15.83 -9.33
N THR A 185 -10.31 -15.16 -10.07
CA THR A 185 -11.58 -15.70 -10.55
C THR A 185 -11.68 -15.65 -12.07
N LYS A 186 -12.46 -16.57 -12.65
CA LYS A 186 -12.77 -16.55 -14.09
C LYS A 186 -13.72 -15.42 -14.46
N ASP A 187 -14.56 -14.98 -13.52
CA ASP A 187 -15.57 -13.94 -13.71
C ASP A 187 -15.03 -12.55 -13.28
N SER A 188 -13.79 -12.26 -13.68
CA SER A 188 -13.13 -10.97 -13.43
C SER A 188 -13.97 -9.83 -14.05
N GLY A 189 -14.20 -8.74 -13.31
CA GLY A 189 -14.99 -7.59 -13.76
C GLY A 189 -16.32 -7.37 -13.03
N SER A 190 -16.77 -8.33 -12.21
CA SER A 190 -17.91 -8.14 -11.29
C SER A 190 -17.48 -7.47 -9.99
N PHE A 191 -18.25 -6.50 -9.49
CA PHE A 191 -18.06 -5.92 -8.14
C PHE A 191 -18.83 -6.67 -7.04
N LEU A 192 -19.71 -7.60 -7.41
CA LEU A 192 -20.51 -8.38 -6.46
C LEU A 192 -19.73 -9.61 -6.01
N LEU A 193 -19.59 -9.78 -4.70
CA LEU A 193 -18.95 -10.97 -4.09
C LEU A 193 -19.68 -12.27 -4.45
N LYS A 194 -20.95 -12.17 -4.85
CA LYS A 194 -21.80 -13.30 -5.22
C LYS A 194 -21.33 -14.12 -6.41
N ASN A 195 -20.58 -13.45 -7.27
CA ASN A 195 -20.07 -14.04 -8.49
C ASN A 195 -18.73 -14.76 -8.20
N LEU A 196 -18.15 -14.56 -7.01
CA LEU A 196 -17.02 -15.34 -6.53
C LEU A 196 -17.52 -16.63 -5.91
N LYS A 197 -16.81 -17.72 -6.18
CA LYS A 197 -17.00 -18.97 -5.43
C LYS A 197 -16.64 -18.77 -3.97
N ASP A 198 -17.18 -19.57 -3.07
CA ASP A 198 -16.86 -19.49 -1.64
C ASP A 198 -15.36 -19.56 -1.36
N THR A 199 -14.63 -20.39 -2.09
CA THR A 199 -13.17 -20.49 -1.98
C THR A 199 -12.46 -19.22 -2.44
N GLU A 200 -12.92 -18.61 -3.53
CA GLU A 200 -12.35 -17.37 -4.09
C GLU A 200 -12.61 -16.18 -3.16
N ARG A 201 -13.81 -16.13 -2.57
CA ARG A 201 -14.17 -15.15 -1.53
C ARG A 201 -13.30 -15.29 -0.29
N MET A 202 -13.10 -16.51 0.21
CA MET A 202 -12.22 -16.74 1.37
C MET A 202 -10.76 -16.36 1.07
N GLN A 203 -10.27 -16.66 -0.14
CA GLN A 203 -8.92 -16.25 -0.58
C GLN A 203 -8.77 -14.72 -0.64
N LEU A 204 -9.77 -14.02 -1.18
CA LEU A 204 -9.81 -12.55 -1.22
C LEU A 204 -9.72 -11.96 0.20
N LEU A 205 -10.60 -12.41 1.10
CA LEU A 205 -10.66 -11.89 2.47
C LEU A 205 -9.41 -12.24 3.28
N MET A 206 -8.88 -13.45 3.10
CA MET A 206 -7.63 -13.90 3.72
C MET A 206 -6.45 -13.06 3.24
N THR A 207 -6.36 -12.79 1.94
CA THR A 207 -5.32 -11.92 1.37
C THR A 207 -5.44 -10.51 1.91
N LEU A 208 -6.66 -9.94 1.90
CA LEU A 208 -6.93 -8.60 2.40
C LEU A 208 -6.50 -8.41 3.86
N ALA A 209 -6.70 -9.43 4.69
CA ALA A 209 -6.46 -9.32 6.12
C ALA A 209 -5.04 -9.74 6.54
N PHE A 210 -4.30 -10.44 5.68
CA PHE A 210 -2.93 -10.86 5.98
C PHE A 210 -1.88 -9.98 5.31
N ASN A 211 -1.89 -9.92 3.98
CA ASN A 211 -0.97 -9.10 3.22
C ASN A 211 -1.69 -8.57 1.97
N PRO A 212 -2.05 -7.28 1.95
CA PRO A 212 -2.85 -6.72 0.88
C PRO A 212 -2.04 -6.45 -0.40
N GLU A 213 -0.72 -6.68 -0.43
CA GLU A 213 0.14 -6.42 -1.60
C GLU A 213 -0.48 -6.94 -2.91
N PRO A 214 -0.90 -8.22 -3.04
CA PRO A 214 -1.48 -8.70 -4.29
C PRO A 214 -2.75 -7.96 -4.70
N LEU A 215 -3.54 -7.50 -3.72
CA LEU A 215 -4.77 -6.77 -3.98
C LEU A 215 -4.49 -5.33 -4.40
N VAL A 216 -3.44 -4.69 -3.87
CA VAL A 216 -2.97 -3.40 -4.39
C VAL A 216 -2.54 -3.54 -5.85
N LEU A 217 -1.67 -4.50 -6.15
CA LEU A 217 -1.13 -4.69 -7.51
C LEU A 217 -2.24 -5.00 -8.54
N GLN A 218 -3.28 -5.72 -8.12
CA GLN A 218 -4.46 -6.00 -8.96
C GLN A 218 -5.37 -4.77 -9.10
N SER A 219 -5.61 -4.07 -8.00
CA SER A 219 -6.52 -2.92 -7.96
C SER A 219 -5.94 -1.68 -8.61
N PHE A 220 -4.63 -1.52 -8.64
CA PHE A 220 -3.91 -0.37 -9.20
C PHE A 220 -2.86 -0.89 -10.19
N PRO A 221 -3.30 -1.46 -11.32
CA PRO A 221 -2.39 -2.18 -12.20
C PRO A 221 -1.60 -1.23 -13.12
N SER A 222 -0.42 -1.68 -13.55
CA SER A 222 0.50 -0.88 -14.36
C SER A 222 -0.03 -0.52 -15.75
N ASP A 223 -0.97 -1.30 -16.28
CA ASP A 223 -1.65 -1.03 -17.57
C ASP A 223 -2.60 0.19 -17.50
N GLU A 224 -3.01 0.59 -16.31
CA GLU A 224 -3.69 1.86 -16.06
C GLU A 224 -2.74 3.01 -15.68
N GLY A 225 -1.45 2.79 -15.85
CA GLY A 225 -0.40 3.78 -15.62
C GLY A 225 0.13 3.81 -14.19
N TRP A 226 -0.36 2.99 -13.26
CA TRP A 226 0.16 2.98 -11.89
C TRP A 226 1.60 2.47 -11.81
N PRO A 227 2.45 3.04 -10.92
CA PRO A 227 3.88 2.74 -10.87
C PRO A 227 4.19 1.48 -10.05
N PHE A 228 3.43 0.41 -10.23
CA PHE A 228 3.58 -0.86 -9.49
C PHE A 228 4.06 -2.00 -10.39
N ALA A 229 4.73 -2.98 -9.78
CA ALA A 229 5.03 -4.24 -10.44
C ALA A 229 3.74 -4.95 -10.91
N LYS A 230 3.83 -5.66 -12.04
CA LYS A 230 2.68 -6.34 -12.62
C LYS A 230 2.40 -7.64 -11.87
N TYR A 231 1.21 -7.73 -11.28
CA TYR A 231 0.68 -8.99 -10.78
C TYR A 231 0.48 -9.99 -11.93
N LEU A 232 1.01 -11.20 -11.78
CA LEU A 232 0.90 -12.23 -12.81
C LEU A 232 -0.13 -13.31 -12.43
N GLY A 233 -0.15 -13.70 -11.16
CA GLY A 233 -1.09 -14.70 -10.61
C GLY A 233 -0.58 -15.30 -9.31
N ALA A 234 -1.35 -16.24 -8.75
CA ALA A 234 -0.98 -16.95 -7.53
C ALA A 234 -1.17 -18.47 -7.65
N CYS A 235 -0.43 -19.21 -6.82
CA CYS A 235 -0.72 -20.60 -6.54
C CYS A 235 -0.44 -20.95 -5.08
N GLY A 236 -1.49 -21.32 -4.34
CA GLY A 236 -1.37 -21.59 -2.92
C GLY A 236 -0.99 -20.31 -2.18
N ARG A 237 0.08 -20.37 -1.38
CA ARG A 237 0.64 -19.24 -0.63
C ARG A 237 1.82 -18.58 -1.34
N MET A 238 1.86 -18.68 -2.66
CA MET A 238 2.89 -18.08 -3.48
C MET A 238 2.26 -17.18 -4.53
N VAL A 239 2.70 -15.93 -4.56
CA VAL A 239 2.29 -14.92 -5.53
C VAL A 239 3.43 -14.70 -6.53
N ALA A 240 3.09 -14.64 -7.81
CA ALA A 240 4.02 -14.34 -8.88
C ALA A 240 3.78 -12.91 -9.38
N VAL A 241 4.85 -12.12 -9.41
CA VAL A 241 4.90 -10.76 -9.97
C VAL A 241 5.98 -10.67 -11.03
N ASN A 242 5.88 -9.71 -11.94
CA ASN A 242 6.93 -9.52 -12.93
C ASN A 242 8.25 -9.08 -12.27
N TYR A 243 9.36 -9.51 -12.86
CA TYR A 243 10.65 -8.93 -12.50
C TYR A 243 10.82 -7.59 -13.21
N VAL A 244 11.05 -6.52 -12.46
CA VAL A 244 11.30 -5.18 -13.01
C VAL A 244 12.78 -4.99 -13.35
N GLY A 245 13.66 -5.17 -12.37
CA GLY A 245 15.08 -4.89 -12.51
C GLY A 245 15.81 -4.90 -11.17
N GLU A 246 16.92 -4.17 -11.08
CA GLU A 246 17.70 -4.05 -9.85
C GLU A 246 17.08 -3.04 -8.90
N GLU A 247 17.19 -3.30 -7.60
CA GLU A 247 16.73 -2.40 -6.54
C GLU A 247 17.55 -1.10 -6.52
N LEU A 248 17.01 -0.03 -5.91
CA LEU A 248 17.69 1.27 -5.89
C LEU A 248 19.05 1.22 -5.19
N TRP A 249 19.26 0.28 -4.28
CA TRP A 249 20.54 0.09 -3.59
C TRP A 249 21.72 -0.10 -4.57
N SER A 250 21.50 -0.81 -5.68
CA SER A 250 22.53 -1.03 -6.71
C SER A 250 23.04 0.28 -7.33
N PHE A 251 22.24 1.35 -7.29
CA PHE A 251 22.54 2.64 -7.90
C PHE A 251 23.16 3.65 -6.93
N TYR A 252 23.48 3.24 -5.69
CA TYR A 252 24.03 4.15 -4.67
C TYR A 252 25.31 4.87 -5.15
N ASN A 253 26.17 4.14 -5.87
CA ASN A 253 27.43 4.62 -6.44
C ASN A 253 27.33 4.99 -7.94
N ALA A 254 26.12 5.05 -8.49
CA ALA A 254 25.92 5.45 -9.89
C ALA A 254 26.33 6.93 -10.12
N PRO A 255 26.63 7.33 -11.37
CA PRO A 255 26.94 8.72 -11.71
C PRO A 255 25.89 9.70 -11.19
N TRP A 256 26.31 10.93 -10.86
CA TRP A 256 25.44 11.97 -10.30
C TRP A 256 24.15 12.16 -11.11
N GLU A 257 24.27 12.29 -12.43
CA GLU A 257 23.14 12.47 -13.33
C GLU A 257 22.10 11.35 -13.19
N LYS A 258 22.55 10.09 -13.08
CA LYS A 258 21.64 8.96 -12.91
C LYS A 258 20.95 9.00 -11.54
N ARG A 259 21.66 9.39 -10.48
CA ARG A 259 21.05 9.50 -9.14
C ARG A 259 20.02 10.62 -9.06
N VAL A 260 20.27 11.75 -9.72
CA VAL A 260 19.31 12.86 -9.82
C VAL A 260 18.07 12.46 -10.62
N ASP A 261 18.26 11.77 -11.75
CA ASP A 261 17.17 11.21 -12.54
C ASP A 261 16.27 10.28 -11.70
N LEU A 262 16.87 9.30 -11.00
CA LEU A 262 16.13 8.38 -10.13
C LEU A 262 15.41 9.11 -8.98
N ALA A 263 16.06 10.09 -8.36
CA ALA A 263 15.45 10.90 -7.29
C ALA A 263 14.25 11.70 -7.81
N LYS A 264 14.34 12.27 -9.02
CA LYS A 264 13.23 12.97 -9.66
C LYS A 264 12.06 11.99 -9.91
N GLN A 265 12.34 10.81 -10.46
CA GLN A 265 11.30 9.80 -10.71
C GLN A 265 10.58 9.37 -9.42
N LEU A 266 11.29 9.29 -8.28
CA LEU A 266 10.66 9.01 -6.98
C LEU A 266 9.68 10.12 -6.56
N MET A 267 10.03 11.38 -6.80
CA MET A 267 9.12 12.51 -6.55
C MET A 267 7.93 12.49 -7.50
N ASP A 268 8.15 12.18 -8.78
CA ASP A 268 7.08 12.02 -9.77
C ASP A 268 6.11 10.89 -9.37
N ILE A 269 6.63 9.77 -8.83
CA ILE A 269 5.80 8.67 -8.29
C ILE A 269 4.97 9.14 -7.09
N ALA A 270 5.56 9.87 -6.14
CA ALA A 270 4.84 10.40 -4.99
C ALA A 270 3.69 11.34 -5.41
N GLU A 271 3.97 12.21 -6.40
CA GLU A 271 2.97 13.08 -7.00
C GLU A 271 1.88 12.26 -7.69
N GLN A 272 2.23 11.28 -8.52
CA GLN A 272 1.27 10.43 -9.23
C GLN A 272 0.36 9.63 -8.27
N LEU A 273 0.93 9.05 -7.22
CA LEU A 273 0.19 8.27 -6.22
C LEU A 273 -0.80 9.14 -5.43
N THR A 274 -0.46 10.43 -5.23
CA THR A 274 -1.30 11.39 -4.52
C THR A 274 -2.33 12.03 -5.45
N ASN A 275 -1.90 12.43 -6.65
CA ASN A 275 -2.61 13.24 -7.62
C ASN A 275 -2.74 12.48 -8.96
N ASN A 276 -3.87 11.80 -9.11
CA ASN A 276 -4.24 11.03 -10.29
C ASN A 276 -5.72 11.25 -10.65
N ASP A 277 -6.06 10.82 -11.86
CA ASP A 277 -7.41 10.93 -12.45
C ASP A 277 -8.44 10.03 -11.76
N PHE A 278 -8.00 9.04 -10.99
CA PHE A 278 -8.89 8.13 -10.27
C PHE A 278 -9.36 8.70 -8.92
N ASP A 279 -8.91 9.89 -8.51
CA ASP A 279 -9.28 10.51 -7.22
C ASP A 279 -9.01 9.61 -6.00
N PHE A 280 -8.05 8.67 -6.11
CA PHE A 280 -7.50 7.95 -4.96
C PHE A 280 -6.16 8.58 -4.59
N ALA A 281 -5.83 8.65 -3.30
CA ALA A 281 -4.48 8.96 -2.83
C ALA A 281 -3.91 7.69 -2.19
N LEU A 282 -2.73 7.26 -2.66
CA LEU A 282 -2.03 6.09 -2.17
C LEU A 282 -0.78 6.55 -1.42
N TYR A 283 -0.70 6.23 -0.13
CA TYR A 283 0.43 6.59 0.73
C TYR A 283 1.25 5.36 1.07
N LEU A 284 2.50 5.34 0.59
CA LEU A 284 3.49 4.34 0.97
C LEU A 284 3.96 4.62 2.40
N LEU A 285 3.78 3.66 3.32
CA LEU A 285 4.22 3.80 4.70
C LEU A 285 5.66 3.31 4.92
N ASP A 286 6.13 2.40 4.07
CA ASP A 286 7.51 1.91 4.09
C ASP A 286 8.24 2.36 2.82
N VAL A 287 8.96 3.47 2.93
CA VAL A 287 9.79 4.00 1.85
C VAL A 287 11.24 3.63 2.13
N SER A 288 11.70 2.59 1.45
CA SER A 288 13.08 2.10 1.52
C SER A 288 13.62 1.78 0.13
N PHE A 289 14.94 1.74 -0.03
CA PHE A 289 15.59 1.48 -1.33
C PHE A 289 15.30 0.08 -1.90
N ASP A 290 14.93 -0.88 -1.05
CA ASP A 290 14.58 -2.26 -1.43
C ASP A 290 13.15 -2.37 -2.01
N ASN A 291 12.30 -1.37 -1.75
CA ASN A 291 10.90 -1.36 -2.17
C ASN A 291 10.70 -0.83 -3.60
N PHE A 292 11.78 -0.37 -4.26
CA PHE A 292 11.77 0.16 -5.62
C PHE A 292 12.82 -0.52 -6.48
N ALA A 293 12.49 -0.76 -7.74
CA ALA A 293 13.43 -1.29 -8.73
C ALA A 293 13.46 -0.43 -9.99
N VAL A 294 14.59 -0.48 -10.69
CA VAL A 294 14.84 0.27 -11.92
C VAL A 294 14.81 -0.67 -13.12
N GLY A 295 13.93 -0.40 -14.07
CA GLY A 295 13.84 -1.15 -15.31
C GLY A 295 15.13 -1.03 -16.14
N PRO A 296 15.75 -2.15 -16.57
CA PRO A 296 17.06 -2.12 -17.22
C PRO A 296 17.04 -1.52 -18.63
N ARG A 297 15.87 -1.44 -19.28
CA ARG A 297 15.74 -0.94 -20.65
C ARG A 297 15.28 0.51 -20.71
N ASP A 298 14.30 0.86 -19.90
CA ASP A 298 13.64 2.16 -19.89
C ASP A 298 14.16 3.07 -18.76
N GLY A 299 14.95 2.53 -17.82
CA GLY A 299 15.49 3.27 -16.69
C GLY A 299 14.42 3.78 -15.73
N LYS A 300 13.19 3.24 -15.82
CA LYS A 300 12.04 3.68 -15.02
C LYS A 300 12.05 3.06 -13.64
N VAL A 301 11.78 3.89 -12.63
CA VAL A 301 11.57 3.44 -11.25
C VAL A 301 10.15 2.90 -11.10
N ILE A 302 10.02 1.72 -10.50
CA ILE A 302 8.75 1.06 -10.21
C ILE A 302 8.74 0.59 -8.76
N VAL A 303 7.60 0.72 -8.09
CA VAL A 303 7.35 0.18 -6.76
C VAL A 303 7.17 -1.34 -6.87
N VAL A 304 8.09 -2.09 -6.27
CA VAL A 304 8.06 -3.57 -6.29
C VAL A 304 7.50 -4.16 -5.01
N ASP A 305 7.38 -3.35 -3.94
CA ASP A 305 6.81 -3.78 -2.67
C ASP A 305 5.62 -2.88 -2.26
N ALA A 306 4.46 -3.49 -2.05
CA ALA A 306 3.18 -2.81 -1.87
C ALA A 306 2.39 -3.32 -0.64
N GLU A 307 3.09 -3.85 0.35
CA GLU A 307 2.50 -4.40 1.58
C GLU A 307 1.84 -3.32 2.44
N ASN A 308 2.51 -2.15 2.57
CA ASN A 308 2.13 -1.08 3.47
C ASN A 308 1.69 0.18 2.72
N ILE A 309 0.48 0.14 2.15
CA ILE A 309 -0.12 1.26 1.43
C ILE A 309 -1.47 1.61 2.03
N ILE A 310 -1.61 2.86 2.47
CA ILE A 310 -2.92 3.44 2.82
C ILE A 310 -3.55 3.99 1.55
N VAL A 311 -4.83 3.67 1.34
CA VAL A 311 -5.60 4.21 0.23
C VAL A 311 -6.72 5.11 0.74
N ALA A 312 -6.72 6.37 0.33
CA ALA A 312 -7.75 7.35 0.66
C ALA A 312 -8.58 7.70 -0.59
N ASP A 313 -9.91 7.62 -0.48
CA ASP A 313 -10.82 8.08 -1.52
C ASP A 313 -11.04 9.60 -1.42
N LYS A 314 -10.31 10.37 -2.23
CA LYS A 314 -10.42 11.84 -2.26
C LYS A 314 -11.83 12.29 -2.66
N ARG A 315 -12.52 11.55 -3.53
CA ARG A 315 -13.88 11.87 -3.95
C ARG A 315 -14.86 11.77 -2.78
N LEU A 316 -14.76 10.70 -2.00
CA LEU A 316 -15.57 10.53 -0.79
C LEU A 316 -15.27 11.62 0.24
N ILE A 317 -14.00 11.96 0.43
CA ILE A 317 -13.57 13.03 1.36
C ILE A 317 -14.15 14.38 0.93
N LYS A 318 -13.99 14.77 -0.35
CA LYS A 318 -14.56 16.00 -0.92
C LYS A 318 -16.07 16.07 -0.71
N GLN A 319 -16.79 14.98 -0.98
CA GLN A 319 -18.25 14.90 -0.78
C GLN A 319 -18.64 15.10 0.70
N ARG A 320 -17.91 14.48 1.64
CA ARG A 320 -18.16 14.65 3.08
C ARG A 320 -17.87 16.07 3.56
N LEU A 321 -16.81 16.71 3.05
CA LEU A 321 -16.47 18.10 3.37
C LEU A 321 -17.51 19.07 2.83
N LEU A 322 -17.95 18.91 1.59
CA LEU A 322 -19.02 19.72 0.99
C LEU A 322 -20.37 19.52 1.72
N GLY A 323 -20.72 18.27 2.07
CA GLY A 323 -21.92 17.97 2.84
C GLY A 323 -21.90 18.58 4.26
N ARG A 324 -20.73 18.57 4.93
CA ARG A 324 -20.54 19.28 6.21
C ARG A 324 -20.71 20.80 6.06
N SER A 325 -20.19 21.40 4.99
CA SER A 325 -20.32 22.84 4.75
C SER A 325 -21.78 23.25 4.53
N ILE A 326 -22.59 22.42 3.88
CA ILE A 326 -24.04 22.65 3.70
C ILE A 326 -24.80 22.44 5.01
N THR A 327 -24.40 21.46 5.84
CA THR A 327 -25.06 21.19 7.13
C THR A 327 -24.77 22.29 8.17
N VAL A 328 -23.58 22.90 8.12
CA VAL A 328 -23.21 24.07 8.94
C VAL A 328 -23.94 25.35 8.48
N LEU A 329 -24.36 25.44 7.21
CA LEU A 329 -25.21 26.54 6.73
C LEU A 329 -26.70 26.39 7.10
N HIS A 330 -27.17 25.17 7.37
CA HIS A 330 -28.57 24.93 7.78
C HIS A 330 -28.80 24.70 9.27
N THR A 331 -27.74 24.57 10.06
CA THR A 331 -27.85 24.58 11.52
C THR A 331 -26.91 25.62 12.12
N ARG A 332 -27.53 26.66 12.70
CA ARG A 332 -26.95 27.58 13.69
C ARG A 332 -26.27 28.85 13.17
N TRP A 333 -27.06 29.71 12.52
CA TRP A 333 -27.03 31.15 12.76
C TRP A 333 -28.47 31.67 12.93
N LYS A 334 -29.13 31.31 14.04
CA LYS A 334 -30.04 32.25 14.70
C LYS A 334 -29.23 32.93 15.80
N PRO A 335 -28.75 34.15 15.57
CA PRO A 335 -28.04 34.83 16.62
C PRO A 335 -29.01 35.26 17.71
N ALA A 336 -28.65 34.98 18.97
CA ALA A 336 -29.44 35.28 20.16
C ALA A 336 -29.67 36.78 20.42
N TRP A 337 -29.20 37.68 19.55
CA TRP A 337 -29.48 39.12 19.60
C TRP A 337 -30.79 39.51 18.89
N ALA A 338 -31.36 38.65 18.05
CA ALA A 338 -32.63 38.93 17.34
C ALA A 338 -33.88 38.97 18.26
N SER A 339 -33.75 38.58 19.53
CA SER A 339 -34.83 38.64 20.52
C SER A 339 -34.78 39.85 21.45
N HIS A 340 -33.70 40.65 21.41
CA HIS A 340 -33.57 41.89 22.20
C HIS A 340 -33.83 43.17 21.39
N ALA A 341 -33.70 43.12 20.06
CA ALA A 341 -33.96 44.28 19.18
C ALA A 341 -35.46 44.61 19.00
N LEU A 342 -36.38 43.70 19.36
CA LEU A 342 -37.83 43.90 19.26
C LEU A 342 -38.50 44.38 20.55
N ARG A 343 -37.75 44.61 21.64
CA ARG A 343 -38.26 45.20 22.89
C ARG A 343 -37.82 46.64 23.15
N PHE A 344 -36.94 47.20 22.32
CA PHE A 344 -36.43 48.57 22.48
C PHE A 344 -37.10 49.62 21.57
N ILE A 345 -38.02 49.23 20.68
CA ILE A 345 -38.66 50.14 19.70
C ILE A 345 -40.10 50.54 20.10
N ASN A 346 -40.64 50.09 21.24
CA ASN A 346 -42.05 50.33 21.57
C ASN A 346 -42.34 51.07 22.89
N GLN A 347 -41.41 51.91 23.36
CA GLN A 347 -41.67 52.88 24.43
C GLN A 347 -40.88 54.18 24.20
N ARG A 348 -41.36 55.03 23.28
CA ARG A 348 -41.45 56.47 23.53
C ARG A 348 -42.39 57.14 22.53
N THR A 349 -43.43 57.69 23.14
CA THR A 349 -44.54 58.50 22.68
C THR A 349 -44.15 59.74 21.86
N MET A 350 -45.02 60.03 20.89
CA MET A 350 -45.56 61.34 20.50
C MET A 350 -44.77 62.62 20.85
N THR A 351 -44.46 63.45 19.85
CA THR A 351 -45.07 64.79 19.61
C THR A 351 -44.40 65.54 18.44
N CYS A 352 -45.23 66.23 17.63
CA CYS A 352 -44.96 67.35 16.70
C CYS A 352 -43.83 67.23 15.63
N GLY A 353 -44.00 67.58 14.35
CA GLY A 353 -45.08 68.21 13.61
C GLY A 353 -44.66 68.49 12.15
N THR A 354 -45.64 68.54 11.26
CA THR A 354 -45.74 69.29 9.99
C THR A 354 -44.76 69.13 8.80
N ARG A 355 -45.43 68.99 7.63
CA ARG A 355 -45.09 69.37 6.23
C ARG A 355 -44.15 68.42 5.47
N ALA A 356 -44.67 67.60 4.55
CA ALA A 356 -45.17 67.90 3.20
C ALA A 356 -44.05 68.14 2.17
N ALA A 357 -43.86 67.18 1.25
CA ALA A 357 -43.88 67.41 -0.19
C ALA A 357 -43.67 66.11 -0.99
N THR A 358 -44.70 65.81 -1.76
CA THR A 358 -44.84 64.89 -2.89
C THR A 358 -43.73 64.93 -3.96
N ARG A 359 -43.43 63.77 -4.57
CA ARG A 359 -43.76 63.39 -5.98
C ARG A 359 -42.95 62.14 -6.36
N ASN A 360 -43.59 61.02 -6.70
CA ASN A 360 -43.99 60.58 -8.06
C ASN A 360 -42.77 60.42 -9.00
N ALA A 361 -42.59 59.37 -9.81
CA ALA A 361 -43.41 58.21 -10.12
C ALA A 361 -42.63 57.25 -11.07
N THR A 362 -43.17 56.03 -11.19
CA THR A 362 -43.35 55.25 -12.44
C THR A 362 -42.19 54.46 -13.09
N LYS A 363 -42.41 53.14 -13.04
CA LYS A 363 -42.58 52.14 -14.14
C LYS A 363 -41.35 51.56 -14.89
N ARG A 364 -41.25 50.24 -14.70
CA ARG A 364 -40.81 49.11 -15.55
C ARG A 364 -41.13 49.23 -17.07
N PRO A 365 -40.90 48.17 -17.90
CA PRO A 365 -39.67 47.43 -18.27
C PRO A 365 -39.57 47.26 -19.82
N ALA A 366 -38.52 46.61 -20.36
CA ALA A 366 -38.59 45.65 -21.49
C ALA A 366 -37.20 45.39 -22.16
N SER A 367 -36.90 44.11 -22.36
CA SER A 367 -36.01 43.53 -23.40
C SER A 367 -36.68 43.60 -24.80
N PRO A 368 -36.06 43.28 -25.98
CA PRO A 368 -34.94 42.35 -26.26
C PRO A 368 -33.93 42.74 -27.38
N SER A 369 -32.94 41.87 -27.63
CA SER A 369 -31.82 41.89 -28.64
C SER A 369 -32.29 41.90 -30.13
N PRO A 370 -31.46 41.98 -31.22
CA PRO A 370 -30.20 41.21 -31.49
C PRO A 370 -29.11 41.78 -32.46
N ARG A 371 -27.98 41.04 -32.61
CA ARG A 371 -26.99 40.95 -33.76
C ARG A 371 -26.12 42.22 -34.07
N THR A 372 -24.86 42.21 -34.56
CA THR A 372 -23.96 41.27 -35.29
C THR A 372 -22.53 41.86 -35.37
N SER A 373 -21.50 41.00 -35.60
CA SER A 373 -20.18 41.23 -36.30
C SER A 373 -19.22 42.34 -35.81
N SER A 374 -17.88 42.31 -35.90
CA SER A 374 -16.82 41.41 -36.38
C SER A 374 -15.45 42.08 -36.10
N ALA A 375 -14.44 41.26 -35.80
CA ALA A 375 -13.01 41.37 -36.18
C ALA A 375 -12.09 42.57 -35.80
N LEU A 376 -10.94 42.17 -35.22
CA LEU A 376 -9.54 42.56 -35.47
C LEU A 376 -8.80 43.66 -34.64
N GLU A 377 -7.62 43.23 -34.17
CA GLU A 377 -6.33 43.94 -33.92
C GLU A 377 -5.88 44.39 -32.50
N SER A 378 -4.96 43.56 -31.97
CA SER A 378 -3.69 43.82 -31.25
C SER A 378 -3.61 44.62 -29.93
N PRO A 379 -2.94 44.09 -28.88
CA PRO A 379 -2.58 44.83 -27.68
C PRO A 379 -1.12 45.31 -27.69
N TRP A 380 -0.92 46.55 -27.24
CA TRP A 380 0.39 47.14 -26.95
C TRP A 380 0.95 46.59 -25.62
N THR A 381 2.24 46.27 -25.65
CA THR A 381 3.09 45.99 -24.49
C THR A 381 3.78 47.29 -24.06
N THR A 382 3.74 47.65 -22.79
CA THR A 382 4.92 48.19 -22.08
C THR A 382 4.80 47.98 -20.57
N THR A 383 5.91 47.48 -20.03
CA THR A 383 6.20 47.05 -18.67
C THR A 383 6.29 48.19 -17.65
N THR A 384 5.89 47.94 -16.40
CA THR A 384 6.54 48.57 -15.22
C THR A 384 6.53 47.61 -14.03
N MET A 385 7.71 47.39 -13.45
CA MET A 385 7.93 46.62 -12.22
C MET A 385 7.34 47.33 -11.00
N LEU A 386 6.86 46.55 -10.01
CA LEU A 386 6.84 47.01 -8.62
C LEU A 386 7.14 45.88 -7.62
N SER A 387 7.88 46.27 -6.60
CA SER A 387 8.47 45.53 -5.48
C SER A 387 7.45 45.03 -4.46
N VAL A 388 7.75 43.92 -3.75
CA VAL A 388 7.20 43.63 -2.42
C VAL A 388 8.29 43.07 -1.49
N ARG A 389 8.33 43.61 -0.27
CA ARG A 389 9.24 43.33 0.85
C ARG A 389 8.83 42.11 1.70
N THR A 390 9.85 41.34 2.08
CA THR A 390 10.21 40.73 3.41
C THR A 390 9.16 40.04 4.30
N CYS A 391 9.53 38.87 4.88
CA CYS A 391 9.91 38.72 6.30
C CYS A 391 10.40 37.29 6.65
N SER A 392 11.48 37.21 7.44
CA SER A 392 11.96 36.07 8.24
C SER A 392 12.07 36.52 9.70
N PRO A 393 12.10 35.60 10.68
CA PRO A 393 12.71 35.87 11.98
C PRO A 393 13.85 34.87 12.32
N ASP A 394 15.04 35.45 12.45
CA ASP A 394 16.09 35.29 13.46
C ASP A 394 16.58 33.93 13.99
N SER A 395 17.89 33.74 13.89
CA SER A 395 18.75 32.93 14.77
C SER A 395 20.11 33.65 14.94
N PRO A 396 20.73 33.69 16.14
CA PRO A 396 21.98 34.44 16.37
C PRO A 396 23.24 33.65 15.97
N PRO A 397 24.39 34.32 15.70
CA PRO A 397 25.52 33.69 15.04
C PRO A 397 26.66 33.25 15.98
N GLY A 398 27.32 32.15 15.60
CA GLY A 398 28.78 32.10 15.49
C GLY A 398 29.58 31.48 16.63
N VAL A 399 29.97 30.21 16.48
CA VAL A 399 31.32 29.71 16.82
C VAL A 399 31.68 28.57 15.85
N ALA A 400 32.80 28.70 15.13
CA ALA A 400 33.33 27.66 14.23
C ALA A 400 33.95 26.49 15.02
N PRO A 401 33.95 25.25 14.48
CA PRO A 401 34.85 24.22 15.00
C PRO A 401 35.98 23.88 14.03
N ARG A 402 37.18 23.89 14.61
CA ARG A 402 38.39 23.21 14.14
C ARG A 402 38.13 21.72 13.90
N ALA A 403 38.86 21.18 12.92
CA ALA A 403 39.02 19.75 12.70
C ALA A 403 39.59 19.03 13.94
N VAL A 404 38.95 17.94 14.35
CA VAL A 404 39.60 16.84 15.10
C VAL A 404 38.99 15.50 14.69
N SER A 405 39.90 14.61 14.32
CA SER A 405 39.75 13.17 14.12
C SER A 405 39.39 12.44 15.42
N SER A 406 38.34 11.60 15.43
CA SER A 406 38.33 10.36 16.23
C SER A 406 37.15 9.46 15.88
N MET A 407 37.47 8.23 15.48
CA MET A 407 36.58 7.06 15.44
C MET A 407 36.06 6.72 16.83
N THR A 408 34.75 6.48 16.97
CA THR A 408 34.15 5.49 17.89
C THR A 408 32.72 5.15 17.44
N PRO A 409 32.23 3.91 17.67
CA PRO A 409 31.05 3.35 17.00
C PRO A 409 29.74 3.72 17.70
N LEU A 410 28.70 4.02 16.92
CA LEU A 410 27.32 4.16 17.40
C LEU A 410 26.62 2.78 17.45
N PRO A 411 25.68 2.59 18.40
CA PRO A 411 25.17 1.28 18.78
C PRO A 411 24.13 0.74 17.80
N THR A 412 24.08 -0.59 17.74
CA THR A 412 23.07 -1.40 17.07
C THR A 412 21.65 -1.03 17.51
N TRP A 413 20.84 -0.50 16.58
CA TRP A 413 19.40 -0.38 16.76
C TRP A 413 18.74 -1.71 16.39
N SER A 414 18.27 -2.44 17.40
CA SER A 414 17.38 -3.58 17.23
C SER A 414 16.03 -3.09 16.68
N LYS A 415 15.73 -3.41 15.40
CA LYS A 415 14.38 -3.25 14.84
C LYS A 415 13.44 -4.26 15.50
N THR A 416 12.69 -3.81 16.51
CA THR A 416 11.47 -4.49 16.94
C THR A 416 10.34 -3.97 16.05
N ALA A 417 10.07 -4.67 14.95
CA ALA A 417 8.85 -4.48 14.17
C ALA A 417 7.68 -5.02 15.00
N ALA A 418 6.87 -4.13 15.55
CA ALA A 418 5.67 -4.45 16.31
C ALA A 418 4.43 -3.96 15.54
N SER A 419 3.99 -4.73 14.54
CA SER A 419 2.62 -4.71 14.04
C SER A 419 1.86 -5.85 14.74
N ARG A 420 1.42 -5.59 15.98
CA ARG A 420 0.48 -6.50 16.66
C ARG A 420 -0.85 -6.47 15.92
N LEU A 421 -1.16 -7.55 15.21
CA LEU A 421 -2.49 -7.88 14.70
C LEU A 421 -3.52 -7.90 15.84
N CYS A 422 -4.16 -6.75 16.12
CA CYS A 422 -5.36 -6.67 16.94
C CYS A 422 -6.59 -6.92 16.06
N TRP A 423 -6.90 -8.19 15.85
CA TRP A 423 -8.23 -8.56 15.33
C TRP A 423 -9.24 -8.39 16.46
N THR A 424 -9.89 -7.24 16.53
CA THR A 424 -10.99 -7.04 17.47
C THR A 424 -12.22 -7.82 17.00
N SER A 425 -12.76 -8.62 17.91
CA SER A 425 -14.04 -9.32 17.79
C SER A 425 -15.17 -8.37 17.41
N ALA A 426 -15.90 -8.66 16.32
CA ALA A 426 -17.24 -8.12 16.11
C ALA A 426 -18.22 -8.85 17.05
N PRO A 427 -18.95 -8.16 17.94
CA PRO A 427 -19.96 -8.81 18.77
C PRO A 427 -21.19 -9.16 17.92
N GLY A 428 -21.62 -10.41 18.04
CA GLY A 428 -22.81 -10.93 17.37
C GLY A 428 -24.09 -10.15 17.72
N LEU A 429 -25.00 -10.09 16.75
CA LEU A 429 -26.30 -9.46 16.86
C LEU A 429 -27.06 -9.91 18.12
N ARG A 430 -27.32 -8.97 19.02
CA ARG A 430 -28.55 -8.94 19.83
C ARG A 430 -29.12 -7.53 19.82
N ASN A 431 -30.45 -7.49 19.79
CA ASN A 431 -31.31 -6.35 19.54
C ASN A 431 -31.01 -5.06 20.32
N SER A 432 -31.38 -3.96 19.66
CA SER A 432 -31.99 -2.72 20.16
C SER A 432 -31.11 -1.60 20.75
N THR A 433 -31.45 -0.40 20.27
CA THR A 433 -31.27 0.97 20.81
C THR A 433 -29.94 1.71 20.61
N VAL A 434 -30.06 2.75 19.76
CA VAL A 434 -29.38 4.06 19.70
C VAL A 434 -28.35 4.34 20.81
N ALA A 435 -27.09 4.54 20.42
CA ALA A 435 -26.18 5.45 21.11
C ALA A 435 -25.03 5.88 20.17
N SER A 436 -24.88 7.19 20.03
CA SER A 436 -23.80 7.91 19.37
C SER A 436 -22.41 7.46 19.84
N ARG A 437 -21.51 7.11 18.91
CA ARG A 437 -20.07 7.06 19.16
C ARG A 437 -19.29 7.84 18.12
N GLN A 438 -18.37 8.65 18.63
CA GLN A 438 -17.57 9.64 17.92
C GLN A 438 -16.69 9.00 16.84
N LEU A 439 -16.75 9.58 15.63
CA LEU A 439 -15.79 9.36 14.57
C LEU A 439 -14.42 9.89 14.98
N LYS A 440 -13.39 9.04 14.92
CA LYS A 440 -12.00 9.49 14.85
C LYS A 440 -11.70 9.94 13.42
N ASN A 441 -11.14 11.14 13.30
CA ASN A 441 -10.82 11.79 12.02
C ASN A 441 -9.62 11.10 11.35
N CYS A 442 -9.81 10.55 10.15
CA CYS A 442 -8.71 10.19 9.23
C CYS A 442 -8.14 11.42 8.49
N GLY A 443 -8.12 12.58 9.15
CA GLY A 443 -7.83 13.88 8.51
C GLY A 443 -6.51 14.53 8.93
N SER A 444 -5.65 13.82 9.65
CA SER A 444 -4.40 14.39 10.16
C SER A 444 -3.34 13.31 10.40
N THR A 445 -2.70 12.88 9.33
CA THR A 445 -1.33 12.32 9.31
C THR A 445 -0.74 12.59 7.94
#